data_AF-A0A1B6KFQ6-F1
#
_entry.id   AF-A0A1B6KFQ6-F1
#
_cell.length_a   1.000
_cell.length_b   1.000
_cell.length_c   1.000
_cell.angle_alpha   90.00
_cell.angle_beta   90.00
_cell.angle_gamma   90.00
#
_symmetry.space_group_name_H-M   'P 1'
#
loop_
_entity.id
_entity.type
_entity.pdbx_description
1 polymer ?
#
loop_
_entity_poly.entity_id
_entity_poly.type
_entity_poly.pdbx_seq_one_letter_code
_entity_poly.pdbx_strand_id
1 'polypeptide(L)'
;MRAMDIGLFVVLFKIFEYCCFPSRSLPLLESVDKLLCRLLAEPQRGTGLELMEAMTLYNWSLTSLRECVERQDAVVAKSVRDLRAQGGPLFLKRKMSKSCLDLLKIDFKWSENEVQEMLVLRNDILMNWKVFYKVYKKNKEFYTKVLNDSRVH
;
A
#
# COMPACT_ATOMS: atom_id res chain seq x y z
N MET A 1 19.74 20.42 14.03
CA MET A 1 19.74 19.76 12.71
C MET A 1 19.19 18.36 12.89
N ARG A 2 17.93 18.11 12.55
CA ARG A 2 17.37 16.74 12.59
C ARG A 2 17.82 16.04 11.33
N ALA A 3 18.54 14.93 11.46
CA ALA A 3 18.82 14.04 10.35
C ALA A 3 17.48 13.61 9.76
N MET A 4 17.23 13.94 8.50
CA MET A 4 16.07 13.45 7.79
C MET A 4 16.26 11.94 7.64
N ASP A 5 15.30 11.15 8.15
CA ASP A 5 15.36 9.70 8.03
C ASP A 5 15.48 9.34 6.54
N ILE A 6 16.50 8.57 6.18
CA ILE A 6 16.76 8.16 4.79
C ILE A 6 15.53 7.44 4.23
N GLY A 7 14.74 6.75 5.07
CA GLY A 7 13.46 6.16 4.71
C GLY A 7 12.43 7.20 4.27
N LEU A 8 12.29 8.31 5.00
CA LEU A 8 11.36 9.39 4.67
C LEU A 8 11.76 10.10 3.36
N PHE A 9 13.06 10.32 3.15
CA PHE A 9 13.55 10.89 1.89
C PHE A 9 13.28 9.96 0.71
N VAL A 10 13.46 8.64 0.87
CA VAL A 10 13.14 7.66 -0.17
C VAL A 10 11.63 7.60 -0.45
N VAL A 11 10.79 7.71 0.58
CA VAL A 11 9.33 7.74 0.42
C VAL A 11 8.90 9.01 -0.32
N LEU A 12 9.36 10.18 0.11
CA LEU A 12 9.03 11.47 -0.52
C LEU A 12 9.58 11.58 -1.95
N PHE A 13 10.81 11.12 -2.19
CA PHE A 13 11.41 11.06 -3.52
C PHE A 13 10.64 10.12 -4.45
N LYS A 14 10.18 8.98 -3.93
CA LYS A 14 9.31 8.07 -4.70
C LYS A 14 7.94 8.66 -4.95
N ILE A 15 7.31 9.32 -3.97
CA ILE A 15 6.04 10.04 -4.20
C ILE A 15 6.20 11.06 -5.33
N PHE A 16 7.31 11.80 -5.37
CA PHE A 16 7.60 12.78 -6.41
C PHE A 16 7.79 12.15 -7.80
N GLU A 17 8.60 11.10 -7.93
CA GLU A 17 8.75 10.37 -9.21
C GLU A 17 7.43 9.75 -9.69
N TYR A 18 6.58 9.33 -8.76
CA TYR A 18 5.29 8.70 -9.03
C TYR A 18 4.23 9.67 -9.57
N CYS A 19 4.15 10.89 -9.05
CA CYS A 19 3.21 11.90 -9.53
C CYS A 19 3.51 12.35 -10.96
N CYS A 20 4.78 12.29 -11.39
CA CYS A 20 5.21 12.74 -12.71
C CYS A 20 5.30 11.61 -13.75
N PHE A 21 5.40 10.34 -13.35
CA PHE A 21 5.58 9.21 -14.28
C PHE A 21 4.75 7.96 -13.92
N PRO A 22 3.41 7.97 -14.12
CA PRO A 22 2.50 6.90 -13.70
C PRO A 22 2.76 5.52 -14.37
N SER A 23 3.46 5.48 -15.51
CA SER A 23 3.81 4.22 -16.20
C SER A 23 5.12 3.60 -15.70
N ARG A 24 5.98 4.36 -15.00
CA ARG A 24 7.22 3.87 -14.38
C ARG A 24 7.05 3.57 -12.90
N SER A 25 5.87 3.83 -12.35
CA SER A 25 5.58 3.93 -10.93
C SER A 25 4.89 2.69 -10.35
N LEU A 26 5.32 1.50 -10.78
CA LEU A 26 5.01 0.25 -10.09
C LEU A 26 6.10 -0.30 -9.14
N PRO A 27 7.06 0.47 -8.61
CA PRO A 27 7.85 -0.01 -7.48
C PRO A 27 7.21 0.26 -6.10
N LEU A 28 6.65 -0.82 -5.52
CA LEU A 28 6.69 -1.16 -4.09
C LEU A 28 5.40 -1.03 -3.26
N LEU A 29 4.24 -1.48 -3.78
CA LEU A 29 3.13 -1.87 -2.87
C LEU A 29 3.66 -2.78 -1.75
N GLU A 30 4.54 -3.72 -2.08
CA GLU A 30 5.19 -4.59 -1.10
C GLU A 30 6.06 -3.83 -0.07
N SER A 31 6.84 -2.82 -0.46
CA SER A 31 7.66 -2.11 0.55
C SER A 31 6.91 -1.05 1.32
N VAL A 32 5.87 -0.45 0.73
CA VAL A 32 4.92 0.35 1.49
C VAL A 32 4.17 -0.54 2.49
N ASP A 33 3.76 -1.75 2.10
CA ASP A 33 3.17 -2.73 3.03
C ASP A 33 4.13 -3.09 4.16
N LYS A 34 5.41 -3.38 3.85
CA LYS A 34 6.45 -3.64 4.86
C LYS A 34 6.66 -2.45 5.79
N LEU A 35 6.69 -1.22 5.26
CA LEU A 35 6.77 0.00 6.04
C LEU A 35 5.59 0.14 6.98
N LEU A 36 4.37 -0.07 6.48
CA LEU A 36 3.14 -0.03 7.28
C LEU A 36 3.15 -1.10 8.38
N CYS A 37 3.55 -2.33 8.07
CA CYS A 37 3.74 -3.38 9.06
C CYS A 37 4.72 -2.97 10.14
N ARG A 38 5.87 -2.37 9.77
CA ARG A 38 6.89 -1.89 10.71
C ARG A 38 6.34 -0.78 11.61
N LEU A 39 5.74 0.26 11.03
CA LEU A 39 5.19 1.40 11.77
C LEU A 39 4.09 0.98 12.74
N LEU A 40 3.28 -0.03 12.39
CA LEU A 40 2.28 -0.58 13.30
C LEU A 40 2.88 -1.49 14.37
N ALA A 41 3.91 -2.27 14.04
CA ALA A 41 4.57 -3.19 14.99
C ALA A 41 5.36 -2.44 16.06
N GLU A 42 6.06 -1.38 15.66
CA GLU A 42 6.93 -0.57 16.51
C GLU A 42 6.53 0.91 16.37
N PRO A 43 5.37 1.31 16.91
CA PRO A 43 4.91 2.68 16.82
C PRO A 43 5.86 3.60 17.61
N GLN A 44 6.39 4.62 16.95
CA GLN A 44 7.29 5.58 17.57
C GLN A 44 6.61 6.91 17.79
N ARG A 45 7.07 7.62 18.82
CA ARG A 45 6.47 8.89 19.22
C ARG A 45 6.60 9.94 18.12
N GLY A 46 5.46 10.37 17.59
CA GLY A 46 5.40 11.39 16.54
C GLY A 46 5.55 10.89 15.11
N THR A 47 5.60 9.56 14.86
CA THR A 47 5.63 8.99 13.50
C THR A 47 4.23 8.67 12.96
N GLY A 48 3.17 9.14 13.61
CA GLY A 48 1.80 8.91 13.18
C GLY A 48 1.48 9.52 11.80
N LEU A 49 2.05 10.69 11.49
CA LEU A 49 1.92 11.29 10.16
C LEU A 49 2.53 10.38 9.08
N GLU A 50 3.70 9.80 9.33
CA GLU A 50 4.37 8.89 8.39
C GLU A 50 3.51 7.66 8.09
N LEU A 51 2.80 7.12 9.11
CA LEU A 51 1.86 6.03 8.89
C LEU A 51 0.71 6.47 7.97
N MET A 52 0.11 7.63 8.23
CA MET A 52 -1.01 8.14 7.43
C MET A 52 -0.61 8.42 5.98
N GLU A 53 0.57 8.99 5.76
CA GLU A 53 1.15 9.22 4.43
C GLU A 53 1.42 7.90 3.70
N ALA A 54 2.03 6.93 4.38
CA ALA A 54 2.28 5.60 3.82
C ALA A 54 0.96 4.87 3.47
N MET A 55 -0.08 4.99 4.30
CA MET A 55 -1.39 4.41 4.02
C MET A 55 -2.05 5.08 2.81
N THR A 56 -1.94 6.41 2.69
CA THR A 56 -2.45 7.17 1.54
C THR A 56 -1.75 6.77 0.26
N LEU A 57 -0.42 6.67 0.29
CA LEU A 57 0.38 6.21 -0.84
C LEU A 57 0.02 4.78 -1.24
N TYR A 58 -0.19 3.89 -0.27
CA TYR A 58 -0.63 2.52 -0.53
C TYR A 58 -1.99 2.50 -1.22
N ASN A 59 -2.95 3.28 -0.73
CA ASN A 59 -4.30 3.34 -1.28
C ASN A 59 -4.32 3.83 -2.73
N TRP A 60 -3.54 4.89 -3.00
CA TRP A 60 -3.41 5.45 -4.34
C TRP A 60 -2.72 4.47 -5.28
N SER A 61 -1.61 3.87 -4.86
CA SER A 61 -0.89 2.85 -5.64
C SER A 61 -1.77 1.64 -5.99
N LEU A 62 -2.60 1.20 -5.06
CA LEU A 62 -3.56 0.11 -5.29
C LEU A 62 -4.64 0.51 -6.30
N THR A 63 -5.09 1.75 -6.26
CA THR A 63 -6.07 2.29 -7.21
C THR A 63 -5.47 2.41 -8.61
N SER A 64 -4.26 2.93 -8.74
CA SER A 64 -3.55 3.00 -10.02
C SER A 64 -3.28 1.61 -10.59
N LEU A 65 -2.87 0.65 -9.74
CA LEU A 65 -2.71 -0.73 -10.16
C LEU A 65 -4.03 -1.32 -10.67
N ARG A 66 -5.16 -1.06 -9.99
CA ARG A 66 -6.49 -1.49 -10.45
C ARG A 66 -6.80 -0.96 -11.85
N GLU A 67 -6.60 0.34 -12.10
CA GLU A 67 -6.86 0.94 -13.41
C GLU A 67 -6.01 0.31 -14.52
N CYS A 68 -4.74 0.01 -14.23
CA CYS A 68 -3.88 -0.74 -15.15
C CYS A 68 -4.42 -2.15 -15.40
N VAL A 69 -4.94 -2.81 -14.35
CA VAL A 69 -5.57 -4.13 -14.48
C VAL A 69 -6.82 -4.09 -15.35
N GLU A 70 -7.66 -3.07 -15.19
CA GLU A 70 -8.86 -2.84 -16.02
C GLU A 70 -8.52 -2.65 -17.49
N ARG A 71 -7.41 -1.96 -17.78
CA ARG A 71 -6.91 -1.73 -19.15
C ARG A 71 -6.11 -2.90 -19.72
N GLN A 72 -5.94 -3.98 -18.96
CA GLN A 72 -5.12 -5.13 -19.36
C GLN A 72 -3.68 -4.73 -19.72
N ASP A 73 -3.06 -3.88 -18.90
CA ASP A 73 -1.68 -3.46 -19.13
C ASP A 73 -0.69 -4.59 -18.78
N ALA A 74 0.05 -5.08 -19.78
CA ALA A 74 1.01 -6.17 -19.58
C ALA A 74 2.16 -5.82 -18.62
N VAL A 75 2.52 -4.53 -18.48
CA VAL A 75 3.61 -4.06 -17.62
C VAL A 75 3.37 -4.43 -16.15
N VAL A 76 2.11 -4.51 -15.74
CA VAL A 76 1.75 -4.71 -14.33
C VAL A 76 1.66 -6.19 -13.94
N ALA A 77 1.84 -7.11 -14.88
CA ALA A 77 1.57 -8.53 -14.70
C ALA A 77 2.32 -9.16 -13.52
N LYS A 78 3.60 -8.80 -13.34
CA LYS A 78 4.42 -9.27 -12.20
C LYS A 78 3.87 -8.77 -10.87
N SER A 79 3.63 -7.46 -10.75
CA SER A 79 3.13 -6.82 -9.54
C SER A 79 1.77 -7.37 -9.11
N VAL A 80 0.88 -7.62 -10.08
CA VAL A 80 -0.44 -8.23 -9.86
C VAL A 80 -0.31 -9.65 -9.31
N ARG A 81 0.57 -10.47 -9.90
CA ARG A 81 0.82 -11.85 -9.44
C ARG A 81 1.35 -11.87 -8.01
N ASP A 82 2.33 -11.03 -7.73
CA ASP A 82 3.01 -10.99 -6.43
C ASP A 82 2.04 -10.54 -5.33
N LEU A 83 1.25 -9.47 -5.58
CA LEU A 83 0.22 -9.00 -4.66
C LEU A 83 -0.89 -10.05 -4.43
N ARG A 84 -1.26 -10.80 -5.47
CA ARG A 84 -2.19 -11.93 -5.34
C ARG A 84 -1.61 -13.06 -4.49
N ALA A 85 -0.33 -13.40 -4.69
CA ALA A 85 0.34 -14.47 -3.93
C ALA A 85 0.40 -14.14 -2.43
N GLN A 86 0.54 -12.86 -2.09
CA GLN A 86 0.53 -12.35 -0.71
C GLN A 86 -0.85 -12.47 -0.01
N GLY A 87 -1.92 -12.59 -0.80
CA GLY A 87 -3.31 -12.66 -0.31
C GLY A 87 -3.89 -11.31 0.10
N GLY A 88 -3.27 -10.21 -0.35
CA GLY A 88 -3.66 -8.83 -0.02
C GLY A 88 -2.73 -8.15 0.98
N PRO A 89 -3.07 -6.91 1.38
CA PRO A 89 -2.21 -6.08 2.21
C PRO A 89 -1.96 -6.73 3.58
N LEU A 90 -0.70 -6.94 3.96
CA LEU A 90 -0.33 -7.59 5.21
C LEU A 90 -0.66 -6.74 6.42
N PHE A 91 -0.47 -5.42 6.33
CA PHE A 91 -0.78 -4.52 7.45
C PHE A 91 -2.28 -4.58 7.85
N LEU A 92 -3.18 -4.95 6.92
CA LEU A 92 -4.60 -5.16 7.20
C LEU A 92 -4.91 -6.47 7.93
N LYS A 93 -3.97 -7.43 7.99
CA LYS A 93 -4.16 -8.69 8.73
C LYS A 93 -4.16 -8.46 10.25
N ARG A 94 -3.54 -7.37 10.71
CA ARG A 94 -3.57 -6.98 12.12
C ARG A 94 -4.97 -6.48 12.50
N LYS A 95 -5.56 -7.11 13.52
CA LYS A 95 -6.85 -6.70 14.09
C LYS A 95 -6.67 -5.43 14.93
N MET A 96 -7.51 -4.43 14.70
CA MET A 96 -7.55 -3.20 15.49
C MET A 96 -8.53 -3.38 16.66
N SER A 97 -8.09 -4.02 17.75
CA SER A 97 -8.85 -4.04 19.01
C SER A 97 -8.84 -2.66 19.67
N LYS A 98 -9.79 -2.42 20.58
CA LYS A 98 -9.81 -1.20 21.41
C LYS A 98 -8.45 -0.97 22.09
N SER A 99 -7.91 -2.00 22.73
CA SER A 99 -6.58 -1.94 23.36
C SER A 99 -5.44 -1.59 22.39
N CYS A 100 -5.49 -2.08 21.16
CA CYS A 100 -4.48 -1.74 20.15
C CYS A 100 -4.61 -0.27 19.72
N LEU A 101 -5.84 0.22 19.56
CA LEU A 101 -6.09 1.62 19.19
C LEU A 101 -5.68 2.57 20.31
N ASP A 102 -5.96 2.22 21.57
CA ASP A 102 -5.55 2.99 22.74
C ASP A 102 -4.01 3.10 22.82
N LEU A 103 -3.29 1.99 22.54
CA LEU A 103 -1.83 1.99 22.48
C LEU A 103 -1.31 2.87 21.34
N LEU A 104 -1.83 2.70 20.11
CA LEU A 104 -1.42 3.54 18.97
C LEU A 104 -1.67 5.02 19.24
N LYS A 105 -2.78 5.35 19.90
CA LYS A 105 -3.11 6.72 20.29
C LYS A 105 -2.06 7.30 21.24
N ILE A 106 -1.63 6.52 22.24
CA ILE A 106 -0.58 6.93 23.18
C ILE A 106 0.76 7.06 22.48
N ASP A 107 1.16 6.04 21.71
CA ASP A 107 2.47 5.94 21.08
C ASP A 107 2.64 7.04 20.03
N PHE A 108 1.68 7.23 19.13
CA PHE A 108 1.74 8.30 18.12
C PHE A 108 1.38 9.69 18.65
N LYS A 109 0.86 9.79 19.88
CA LYS A 109 0.26 11.02 20.46
C LYS A 109 -0.94 11.54 19.66
N TRP A 110 -1.77 10.63 19.17
CA TRP A 110 -2.94 11.01 18.37
C TRP A 110 -4.10 11.52 19.23
N SER A 111 -4.85 12.43 18.62
CA SER A 111 -6.22 12.76 18.98
C SER A 111 -7.18 11.63 18.58
N GLU A 112 -8.40 11.66 19.11
CA GLU A 112 -9.46 10.75 18.65
C GLU A 112 -9.78 10.91 17.15
N ASN A 113 -9.67 12.14 16.64
CA ASN A 113 -9.89 12.42 15.22
C ASN A 113 -8.86 11.72 14.35
N GLU A 114 -7.56 11.77 14.69
CA GLU A 114 -6.51 11.09 13.94
C GLU A 114 -6.66 9.56 13.97
N VAL A 115 -7.10 8.99 15.11
CA VAL A 115 -7.44 7.56 15.19
C VAL A 115 -8.59 7.24 14.24
N GLN A 116 -9.64 8.07 14.21
CA GLN A 116 -10.78 7.89 13.33
C GLN A 116 -10.41 8.03 11.85
N GLU A 117 -9.56 9.01 11.49
CA GLU A 117 -9.03 9.19 10.15
C GLU A 117 -8.24 7.95 9.69
N MET A 118 -7.37 7.42 10.55
CA MET A 118 -6.63 6.18 10.26
C MET A 118 -7.58 5.01 10.01
N LEU A 119 -8.64 4.87 10.82
CA LEU A 119 -9.64 3.81 10.65
C LEU A 119 -10.41 3.94 9.34
N VAL A 120 -10.79 5.15 8.95
CA VAL A 120 -11.43 5.43 7.66
C VAL A 120 -10.50 5.03 6.52
N LEU A 121 -9.25 5.50 6.53
CA LEU A 121 -8.26 5.19 5.49
C LEU A 121 -7.97 3.69 5.40
N ARG A 122 -7.89 3.01 6.55
CA ARG A 122 -7.74 1.55 6.62
C ARG A 122 -8.92 0.83 5.95
N ASN A 123 -10.13 1.31 6.18
CA ASN A 123 -11.34 0.73 5.57
C ASN A 123 -11.38 0.99 4.06
N ASP A 124 -10.98 2.17 3.60
CA ASP A 124 -10.92 2.51 2.17
C ASP A 124 -9.94 1.60 1.44
N ILE A 125 -8.75 1.36 2.02
CA ILE A 125 -7.77 0.42 1.44
C ILE A 125 -8.35 -0.99 1.38
N LEU A 126 -9.06 -1.45 2.41
CA LEU A 126 -9.72 -2.75 2.41
C LEU A 126 -10.78 -2.85 1.29
N MET A 127 -11.58 -1.80 1.10
CA MET A 127 -12.60 -1.77 0.06
C MET A 127 -11.97 -1.74 -1.33
N ASN A 128 -10.95 -0.92 -1.54
CA ASN A 128 -10.20 -0.86 -2.79
C ASN A 128 -9.51 -2.19 -3.11
N TRP A 129 -8.97 -2.90 -2.11
CA TRP A 129 -8.43 -4.24 -2.28
C TRP A 129 -9.49 -5.24 -2.78
N LYS A 130 -10.69 -5.21 -2.19
CA LYS A 130 -11.81 -6.08 -2.63
C LYS A 130 -12.19 -5.80 -4.08
N VAL A 131 -12.24 -4.52 -4.48
CA VAL A 131 -12.55 -4.12 -5.86
C VAL A 131 -11.43 -4.57 -6.80
N PHE A 132 -10.18 -4.26 -6.48
CA PHE A 132 -9.00 -4.71 -7.23
C PHE A 132 -9.05 -6.22 -7.46
N TYR A 133 -9.31 -7.02 -6.42
CA TYR A 133 -9.31 -8.47 -6.53
C TYR A 133 -10.42 -8.99 -7.46
N LYS A 134 -11.59 -8.35 -7.49
CA LYS A 134 -12.66 -8.65 -8.45
C LYS A 134 -12.22 -8.38 -9.88
N VAL A 135 -11.62 -7.22 -10.13
CA VAL A 135 -11.11 -6.83 -11.45
C VAL A 135 -9.99 -7.78 -11.91
N TYR A 136 -9.05 -8.09 -11.03
CA TYR A 136 -7.98 -9.05 -11.31
C TYR A 136 -8.55 -10.40 -11.72
N LYS A 137 -9.52 -10.94 -10.97
CA LYS A 137 -10.16 -12.21 -11.30
C LYS A 137 -10.77 -12.23 -12.71
N LYS A 138 -11.42 -11.13 -13.11
CA LYS A 138 -11.98 -10.97 -14.46
C LYS A 138 -10.91 -11.02 -15.55
N ASN A 139 -9.70 -10.53 -15.26
CA ASN A 139 -8.59 -10.42 -16.22
C ASN A 139 -7.49 -11.47 -16.01
N LYS A 140 -7.74 -12.51 -15.19
CA LYS A 140 -6.71 -13.47 -14.76
C LYS A 140 -6.04 -14.19 -15.93
N GLU A 141 -6.82 -14.56 -16.94
CA GLU A 141 -6.33 -15.31 -18.11
C GLU A 141 -5.31 -14.50 -18.91
N PHE A 142 -5.61 -13.22 -19.14
CA PHE A 142 -4.69 -12.28 -19.78
C PHE A 142 -3.33 -12.25 -19.07
N TYR A 143 -3.33 -12.03 -17.74
CA TYR A 143 -2.08 -11.96 -16.98
C TYR A 143 -1.34 -13.29 -16.88
N THR A 144 -2.06 -14.41 -16.88
CA THR A 144 -1.44 -15.75 -16.91
C THR A 144 -0.71 -15.97 -18.24
N LYS A 145 -1.33 -15.57 -19.36
CA LYS A 145 -0.72 -15.66 -20.68
C LYS A 145 0.54 -14.77 -20.78
N VAL A 146 0.41 -13.49 -20.42
CA VAL A 146 1.54 -12.53 -20.44
C VAL A 146 2.75 -13.07 -19.66
N LEU A 147 2.53 -13.61 -18.46
CA LEU A 147 3.60 -14.15 -17.62
C LEU A 147 4.24 -15.45 -18.15
N ASN A 148 3.49 -16.25 -18.89
CA ASN A 148 4.02 -17.47 -19.52
C ASN A 148 4.82 -17.13 -20.78
N ASP A 149 4.32 -16.22 -21.61
CA ASP A 149 5.01 -15.77 -22.83
C ASP A 149 6.33 -15.04 -22.48
N SER A 150 6.34 -14.29 -21.37
CA SER A 150 7.55 -13.61 -20.86
C SER A 150 8.63 -14.56 -20.32
N ARG A 151 8.36 -15.87 -20.18
CA ARG A 151 9.36 -16.87 -19.76
C ARG A 151 10.05 -17.55 -20.94
N VAL A 152 9.65 -17.23 -22.17
CA VAL A 152 10.17 -17.81 -23.41
C VAL A 152 11.31 -16.95 -24.02
N HIS A 153 11.63 -15.82 -23.39
CA HIS A 153 12.74 -14.93 -23.73
C HIS A 153 13.60 -14.65 -22.49
#